data_AF-A0A8J4WJY1-F1
#
_entry.id   AF-A0A8J4WJY1-F1
#
_cell.length_a   1.000
_cell.length_b   1.000
_cell.length_c   1.000
_cell.angle_alpha   90.00
_cell.angle_beta   90.00
_cell.angle_gamma   90.00
#
_symmetry.space_group_name_H-M   'P 1'
#
loop_
_entity.id
_entity.type
_entity.pdbx_description
1 polymer ?
#
loop_
_entity_poly.entity_id
_entity_poly.type
_entity_poly.pdbx_seq_one_letter_code
_entity_poly.pdbx_strand_id
1 'polypeptide(L)'
;MRVVLDAHPQIRCGAEPMITLDLLNDRHSMSEGKRQRGIQAGVFPEAFDQAVAAFILKTVKKMGPPADYLCHKQPLTFVYLNYLAELFPKAKFIHMLRDGRATVASSMERHLTGNNTKQNMRKWNKLVTGFLKSCSHLGPRRCITMRYESLILDPEIETRRLFAFLTIPWNPIILEHHTVLENLTHLNPFESSTKQLRRAIHSESPSKWANTNYLTKNPVMRLAHEKIPLLRFLGYANIGIPPNYRRLPITLPELV
;
A
#
# COMPACT_ATOMS: atom_id res chain seq x y z
N MET A 1 3.04 5.93 5.37
CA MET A 1 4.20 5.05 5.16
C MET A 1 5.26 5.69 4.27
N ARG A 2 5.01 5.91 2.96
CA ARG A 2 6.08 6.45 2.08
C ARG A 2 6.72 7.74 2.59
N VAL A 3 5.94 8.68 3.13
CA VAL A 3 6.49 9.95 3.67
C VAL A 3 7.33 9.73 4.92
N VAL A 4 6.97 8.77 5.77
CA VAL A 4 7.76 8.38 6.95
C VAL A 4 9.11 7.80 6.49
N LEU A 5 9.12 6.99 5.42
CA LEU A 5 10.36 6.51 4.81
C LEU A 5 11.16 7.64 4.15
N ASP A 6 10.49 8.53 3.41
CA ASP A 6 11.08 9.67 2.67
C ASP A 6 11.72 10.72 3.59
N ALA A 7 11.36 10.73 4.88
CA ALA A 7 12.00 11.57 5.89
C ALA A 7 13.36 11.02 6.34
N HIS A 8 13.66 9.75 6.08
CA HIS A 8 14.93 9.14 6.45
C HIS A 8 16.06 9.65 5.52
N PRO A 9 17.24 10.05 6.04
CA PRO A 9 18.28 10.69 5.24
C PRO A 9 18.84 9.82 4.10
N GLN A 10 18.69 8.50 4.19
CA GLN A 10 19.17 7.55 3.19
C GLN A 10 18.08 7.06 2.20
N ILE A 11 16.81 7.38 2.44
CA ILE A 11 15.69 6.82 1.67
C ILE A 11 14.97 7.91 0.91
N ARG A 12 14.69 7.66 -0.37
CA ARG A 12 13.86 8.53 -1.20
C ARG A 12 12.76 7.72 -1.90
N CYS A 13 11.51 8.00 -1.54
CA CYS A 13 10.31 7.46 -2.17
C CYS A 13 9.77 8.39 -3.27
N GLY A 14 9.58 9.67 -2.96
CA GLY A 14 8.91 10.62 -3.84
C GLY A 14 7.38 10.44 -3.96
N ALA A 15 6.80 11.16 -4.92
CA ALA A 15 5.39 11.11 -5.30
C ALA A 15 4.99 9.77 -5.95
N GLU A 16 3.70 9.60 -6.21
CA GLU A 16 3.15 8.44 -6.92
C GLU A 16 3.52 8.43 -8.41
N PRO A 17 4.26 7.42 -8.92
CA PRO A 17 4.57 7.31 -10.35
C PRO A 17 3.40 6.68 -11.11
N MET A 18 2.39 7.50 -11.44
CA MET A 18 1.13 7.05 -12.08
C MET A 18 1.36 6.13 -13.29
N ILE A 19 2.28 6.50 -14.18
CA ILE A 19 2.58 5.78 -15.43
C ILE A 19 3.08 4.34 -15.24
N THR A 20 3.60 4.00 -14.06
CA THR A 20 4.12 2.64 -13.81
C THR A 20 3.00 1.61 -13.68
N LEU A 21 1.81 2.03 -13.24
CA LEU A 21 0.64 1.15 -13.20
C LEU A 21 0.13 0.85 -14.61
N ASP A 22 0.08 1.86 -15.48
CA ASP A 22 -0.37 1.71 -16.87
C ASP A 22 0.54 0.76 -17.65
N LEU A 23 1.86 0.92 -17.50
CA LEU A 23 2.83 -0.01 -18.09
C LEU A 23 2.61 -1.46 -17.63
N LEU A 24 2.37 -1.68 -16.33
CA LEU A 24 2.10 -3.02 -15.79
C LEU A 24 0.77 -3.57 -16.32
N ASN A 25 -0.26 -2.73 -16.43
CA ASN A 25 -1.53 -3.11 -17.04
C ASN A 25 -1.34 -3.54 -18.50
N ASP A 26 -0.60 -2.78 -19.29
CA ASP A 26 -0.32 -3.08 -20.71
C ASP A 26 0.44 -4.40 -20.86
N ARG A 27 1.46 -4.62 -20.01
CA ARG A 27 2.24 -5.86 -19.98
C ARG A 27 1.39 -7.10 -19.66
N HIS A 28 0.40 -6.98 -18.77
CA HIS A 28 -0.40 -8.12 -18.31
C HIS A 28 -1.74 -8.30 -19.04
N SER A 29 -2.24 -7.26 -19.70
CA SER A 29 -3.47 -7.33 -20.51
C SER A 29 -3.23 -7.76 -21.96
N MET A 30 -1.96 -7.89 -22.37
CA MET A 30 -1.60 -8.34 -23.72
C MET A 30 -2.30 -9.67 -24.06
N SER A 31 -2.93 -9.74 -25.24
CA SER A 31 -3.56 -10.98 -25.69
C SER A 31 -2.53 -12.03 -26.07
N GLU A 32 -2.92 -13.31 -25.99
CA GLU A 32 -2.05 -14.41 -26.39
C GLU A 32 -1.59 -14.30 -27.85
N GLY A 33 -2.49 -13.97 -28.76
CA GLY A 33 -2.13 -13.75 -30.17
C GLY A 33 -1.13 -12.61 -30.38
N LYS A 34 -1.15 -11.55 -29.56
CA LYS A 34 -0.13 -10.48 -29.63
C LYS A 34 1.22 -10.98 -29.08
N ARG A 35 1.21 -11.76 -28.00
CA ARG A 35 2.44 -12.39 -27.46
C ARG A 35 3.09 -13.32 -28.49
N GLN A 36 2.32 -14.20 -29.12
CA GLN A 36 2.85 -15.17 -30.08
C GLN A 36 3.44 -14.49 -31.32
N ARG A 37 2.77 -13.45 -31.86
CA ARG A 37 3.33 -12.64 -32.95
C ARG A 37 4.61 -11.90 -32.54
N GLY A 38 4.68 -11.41 -31.29
CA GLY A 38 5.89 -10.81 -30.74
C GLY A 38 7.06 -11.78 -30.73
N ILE A 39 6.83 -13.02 -30.28
CA ILE A 39 7.83 -14.10 -30.30
C ILE A 39 8.30 -14.40 -31.73
N GLN A 40 7.36 -14.51 -32.69
CA GLN A 40 7.70 -14.70 -34.11
C GLN A 40 8.51 -13.53 -34.70
N ALA A 41 8.35 -12.33 -34.14
CA ALA A 41 9.14 -11.14 -34.49
C ALA A 41 10.45 -11.01 -33.68
N GLY A 42 10.83 -12.01 -32.89
CA GLY A 42 12.05 -11.99 -32.06
C GLY A 42 11.94 -11.21 -30.74
N VAL A 43 10.75 -10.73 -30.38
CA VAL A 43 10.50 -10.04 -29.10
C VAL A 43 10.02 -11.06 -28.07
N PHE A 44 10.98 -11.72 -27.42
CA PHE A 44 10.71 -12.71 -26.38
C PHE A 44 10.23 -12.07 -25.07
N PRO A 45 9.50 -12.82 -24.20
CA PRO A 45 9.02 -12.31 -22.91
C PRO A 45 10.09 -11.65 -22.06
N GLU A 46 11.30 -12.22 -22.03
CA GLU A 46 12.43 -11.67 -21.28
C GLU A 46 12.81 -10.26 -21.72
N ALA A 47 12.86 -9.98 -23.04
CA ALA A 47 13.18 -8.65 -23.55
C ALA A 47 12.15 -7.61 -23.10
N PHE A 48 10.87 -8.00 -23.06
CA PHE A 48 9.80 -7.13 -22.57
C PHE A 48 9.93 -6.92 -21.05
N ASP A 49 10.23 -7.96 -20.28
CA ASP A 49 10.41 -7.89 -18.83
C ASP A 49 11.59 -7.00 -18.45
N GLN A 50 12.72 -7.11 -19.16
CA GLN A 50 13.87 -6.21 -19.02
C GLN A 50 13.51 -4.76 -19.36
N ALA A 51 12.74 -4.53 -20.43
CA ALA A 51 12.26 -3.19 -20.79
C ALA A 51 11.34 -2.59 -19.72
N VAL A 52 10.43 -3.39 -19.15
CA VAL A 52 9.55 -2.95 -18.04
C VAL A 52 10.37 -2.62 -16.80
N ALA A 53 11.32 -3.47 -16.42
CA ALA A 53 12.21 -3.23 -15.29
C ALA A 53 13.05 -1.95 -15.48
N ALA A 54 13.61 -1.75 -16.67
CA ALA A 54 14.39 -0.57 -17.03
C ALA A 54 13.54 0.71 -16.95
N PHE A 55 12.32 0.68 -17.48
CA PHE A 55 11.39 1.81 -17.42
C PHE A 55 11.07 2.20 -15.98
N ILE A 56 10.67 1.23 -15.15
CA ILE A 56 10.32 1.49 -13.74
C ILE A 56 11.54 2.03 -13.00
N LEU A 57 12.71 1.38 -13.14
CA LEU A 57 13.92 1.80 -12.45
C LEU A 57 14.37 3.21 -12.88
N LYS A 58 14.33 3.51 -14.18
CA LYS A 58 14.69 4.83 -14.70
C LYS A 58 13.73 5.90 -14.20
N THR A 59 12.43 5.62 -14.21
CA THR A 59 11.39 6.51 -13.65
C THR A 59 11.69 6.82 -12.20
N VAL A 60 11.83 5.78 -11.36
CA VAL A 60 12.14 5.93 -9.92
C VAL A 60 13.42 6.75 -9.72
N LYS A 61 14.50 6.48 -10.46
CA LYS A 61 15.77 7.22 -10.37
C LYS A 61 15.68 8.68 -10.79
N LYS A 62 14.76 9.04 -11.69
CA LYS A 62 14.66 10.39 -12.27
C LYS A 62 13.57 11.27 -11.66
N MET A 63 12.78 10.74 -10.73
CA MET A 63 11.76 11.51 -10.01
C MET A 63 12.28 12.39 -8.87
N GLY A 64 13.58 12.40 -8.60
CA GLY A 64 14.16 13.20 -7.51
C GLY A 64 15.68 13.09 -7.43
N PRO A 65 16.30 13.69 -6.40
CA PRO A 65 17.74 13.59 -6.15
C PRO A 65 18.16 12.14 -5.86
N PRO A 66 19.46 11.82 -6.01
CA PRO A 66 19.98 10.50 -5.65
C PRO A 66 19.83 10.23 -4.15
N ALA A 67 19.67 8.96 -3.79
CA ALA A 67 19.65 8.46 -2.42
C ALA A 67 20.16 7.01 -2.39
N ASP A 68 20.67 6.56 -1.25
CA ASP A 68 21.18 5.19 -1.07
C ASP A 68 20.11 4.14 -1.33
N TYR A 69 18.88 4.42 -0.88
CA TYR A 69 17.73 3.54 -1.03
C TYR A 69 16.59 4.25 -1.75
N LEU A 70 16.21 3.69 -2.90
CA LEU A 70 15.07 4.17 -3.67
C LEU A 70 13.81 3.36 -3.34
N CYS A 71 12.71 4.07 -3.21
CA CYS A 71 11.39 3.52 -2.93
C CYS A 71 10.42 3.88 -4.06
N HIS A 72 9.42 3.04 -4.27
CA HIS A 72 8.33 3.20 -5.22
C HIS A 72 7.00 3.01 -4.48
N LYS A 73 6.09 3.99 -4.57
CA LYS A 73 4.76 3.90 -3.97
C LYS A 73 3.69 4.19 -5.01
N GLN A 74 3.00 3.15 -5.43
CA GLN A 74 1.76 3.22 -6.21
C GLN A 74 0.85 2.06 -5.74
N PRO A 75 -0.24 2.31 -4.98
CA PRO A 75 -0.94 1.26 -4.25
C PRO A 75 -1.38 0.04 -5.08
N LEU A 76 -1.78 0.25 -6.33
CA LEU A 76 -2.29 -0.82 -7.18
C LEU A 76 -1.21 -1.64 -7.90
N THR A 77 0.06 -1.22 -7.89
CA THR A 77 1.13 -2.08 -8.44
C THR A 77 1.31 -3.36 -7.62
N PHE A 78 0.81 -3.39 -6.38
CA PHE A 78 0.82 -4.58 -5.53
C PHE A 78 -0.01 -5.75 -6.09
N VAL A 79 -0.91 -5.50 -7.06
CA VAL A 79 -1.56 -6.58 -7.85
C VAL A 79 -0.53 -7.41 -8.61
N TYR A 80 0.59 -6.79 -8.99
CA TYR A 80 1.69 -7.39 -9.75
C TYR A 80 2.87 -7.76 -8.86
N LEU A 81 2.65 -7.97 -7.55
CA LEU A 81 3.73 -8.16 -6.58
C LEU A 81 4.72 -9.28 -6.97
N ASN A 82 4.23 -10.45 -7.37
CA ASN A 82 5.08 -11.59 -7.73
C ASN A 82 5.97 -11.25 -8.94
N TYR A 83 5.37 -10.67 -9.98
CA TYR A 83 6.08 -10.22 -11.17
C TYR A 83 7.13 -9.13 -10.85
N LEU A 84 6.77 -8.14 -10.02
CA LEU A 84 7.73 -7.13 -9.56
C LEU A 84 8.87 -7.74 -8.74
N ALA A 85 8.62 -8.81 -7.99
CA ALA A 85 9.65 -9.50 -7.21
C ALA A 85 10.63 -10.27 -8.10
N GLU A 86 10.18 -10.78 -9.24
CA GLU A 86 11.01 -11.38 -10.31
C GLU A 86 11.87 -10.31 -10.99
N LEU A 87 11.26 -9.19 -11.41
CA LEU A 87 11.99 -8.08 -12.06
C LEU A 87 13.04 -7.44 -11.15
N PHE A 88 12.76 -7.38 -9.84
CA PHE A 88 13.62 -6.74 -8.85
C PHE A 88 13.99 -7.73 -7.73
N PRO A 89 14.94 -8.65 -7.95
CA PRO A 89 15.25 -9.74 -7.01
C PRO A 89 15.83 -9.28 -5.67
N LYS A 90 16.29 -8.02 -5.57
CA LYS A 90 16.76 -7.42 -4.31
C LYS A 90 15.74 -6.50 -3.64
N ALA A 91 14.59 -6.24 -4.27
CA ALA A 91 13.57 -5.35 -3.72
C ALA A 91 12.84 -5.99 -2.53
N LYS A 92 12.57 -5.18 -1.51
CA LYS A 92 11.70 -5.52 -0.39
C LYS A 92 10.35 -4.83 -0.57
N PHE A 93 9.27 -5.48 -0.14
CA PHE A 93 7.90 -5.02 -0.34
C PHE A 93 7.19 -4.78 0.99
N ILE A 94 6.45 -3.67 1.06
CA ILE A 94 5.69 -3.27 2.26
C ILE A 94 4.21 -3.20 1.87
N HIS A 95 3.41 -4.14 2.37
CA HIS A 95 1.96 -4.12 2.23
C HIS A 95 1.35 -3.37 3.42
N MET A 96 0.77 -2.20 3.16
CA MET A 96 0.00 -1.47 4.18
C MET A 96 -1.43 -2.02 4.23
N LEU A 97 -1.74 -2.73 5.31
CA LEU A 97 -3.07 -3.24 5.62
C LEU A 97 -3.83 -2.23 6.50
N ARG A 98 -5.11 -2.01 6.23
CA ARG A 98 -6.00 -1.16 7.03
C ARG A 98 -7.38 -1.79 7.12
N ASP A 99 -8.15 -1.47 8.15
CA ASP A 99 -9.58 -1.81 8.24
C ASP A 99 -10.29 -1.45 6.93
N GLY A 100 -10.94 -2.44 6.32
CA GLY A 100 -11.63 -2.27 5.04
C GLY A 100 -12.75 -1.25 5.09
N ARG A 101 -13.41 -1.10 6.24
CA ARG A 101 -14.48 -0.11 6.43
C ARG A 101 -13.90 1.30 6.40
N ALA A 102 -12.79 1.53 7.10
CA ALA A 102 -12.07 2.80 7.08
C ALA A 102 -11.51 3.12 5.69
N THR A 103 -10.99 2.10 4.99
CA THR A 103 -10.44 2.22 3.64
C THR A 103 -11.51 2.60 2.63
N VAL A 104 -12.61 1.85 2.58
CA VAL A 104 -13.70 2.10 1.63
C VAL A 104 -14.40 3.43 1.93
N ALA A 105 -14.65 3.76 3.20
CA ALA A 105 -15.21 5.06 3.58
C ALA A 105 -14.32 6.23 3.09
N SER A 106 -13.01 6.14 3.36
CA SER A 106 -12.06 7.16 2.93
C SER A 106 -11.97 7.27 1.40
N SER A 107 -12.07 6.17 0.66
CA SER A 107 -12.03 6.19 -0.80
C SER A 107 -13.28 6.82 -1.41
N MET A 108 -14.46 6.57 -0.83
CA MET A 108 -15.71 7.18 -1.31
C MET A 108 -15.77 8.67 -0.98
N GLU A 109 -15.39 9.07 0.24
CA GLU A 109 -15.31 10.49 0.65
C GLU A 109 -14.41 11.31 -0.27
N ARG A 110 -13.30 10.71 -0.73
CA ARG A 110 -12.33 11.34 -1.63
C ARG A 110 -12.63 11.11 -3.12
N HIS A 111 -13.78 10.54 -3.47
CA HIS A 111 -14.19 10.27 -4.84
C HIS A 111 -13.19 9.42 -5.65
N LEU A 112 -12.42 8.55 -4.97
CA LEU A 112 -11.46 7.62 -5.59
C LEU A 112 -12.13 6.34 -6.09
N THR A 113 -13.39 6.14 -5.73
CA THR A 113 -14.21 5.02 -6.15
C THR A 113 -15.67 5.44 -6.21
N GLY A 114 -16.52 4.67 -6.88
CA GLY A 114 -17.96 4.96 -6.94
C GLY A 114 -18.64 4.79 -5.58
N ASN A 115 -19.88 5.27 -5.45
CA ASN A 115 -20.58 5.33 -4.16
C ASN A 115 -21.23 4.00 -3.71
N ASN A 116 -20.90 2.88 -4.37
CA ASN A 116 -21.47 1.57 -4.04
C ASN A 116 -20.66 0.87 -2.94
N THR A 117 -21.02 1.14 -1.68
CA THR A 117 -20.39 0.55 -0.48
C THR A 117 -20.25 -0.97 -0.55
N LYS A 118 -21.29 -1.70 -0.97
CA LYS A 118 -21.27 -3.17 -1.04
C LYS A 118 -20.24 -3.68 -2.07
N GLN A 119 -20.23 -3.07 -3.25
CA GLN A 119 -19.26 -3.39 -4.30
C GLN A 119 -17.83 -3.07 -3.86
N ASN A 120 -17.63 -1.92 -3.24
CA ASN A 120 -16.31 -1.47 -2.78
C ASN A 120 -15.76 -2.38 -1.68
N MET A 121 -16.59 -2.81 -0.73
CA MET A 121 -16.18 -3.77 0.30
C MET A 121 -15.79 -5.13 -0.30
N ARG A 122 -16.52 -5.61 -1.32
CA ARG A 122 -16.15 -6.84 -2.06
C ARG A 122 -14.83 -6.67 -2.82
N LYS A 123 -14.62 -5.52 -3.46
CA LYS A 123 -13.36 -5.20 -4.15
C LYS A 123 -12.19 -5.15 -3.17
N TRP A 124 -12.36 -4.50 -2.03
CA TRP A 124 -11.37 -4.47 -0.95
C TRP A 124 -11.04 -5.89 -0.48
N ASN A 125 -12.05 -6.72 -0.19
CA ASN A 125 -11.86 -8.10 0.23
C ASN A 125 -11.03 -8.90 -0.79
N LYS A 126 -11.38 -8.82 -2.08
CA LYS A 126 -10.68 -9.53 -3.15
C LYS A 126 -9.22 -9.07 -3.29
N LEU A 127 -9.00 -7.75 -3.38
CA LEU A 127 -7.65 -7.19 -3.58
C LEU A 127 -6.73 -7.49 -2.40
N VAL A 128 -7.18 -7.20 -1.18
CA VAL A 128 -6.35 -7.37 0.01
C VAL A 128 -6.07 -8.85 0.30
N THR A 129 -7.02 -9.76 0.02
CA THR A 129 -6.76 -11.21 0.09
C THR A 129 -5.64 -11.59 -0.88
N GLY A 130 -5.67 -11.09 -2.11
CA GLY A 130 -4.60 -11.31 -3.09
C GLY A 130 -3.25 -10.77 -2.62
N PHE A 131 -3.22 -9.54 -2.10
CA PHE A 131 -1.99 -8.91 -1.59
C PHE A 131 -1.37 -9.69 -0.44
N LEU A 132 -2.20 -10.15 0.50
CA LEU A 132 -1.73 -10.95 1.62
C LEU A 132 -1.16 -12.30 1.14
N LYS A 133 -1.83 -12.97 0.20
CA LYS A 133 -1.34 -14.23 -0.39
C LYS A 133 -0.01 -14.05 -1.11
N SER A 134 0.11 -13.03 -1.97
CA SER A 134 1.36 -12.74 -2.67
C SER A 134 2.48 -12.36 -1.70
N CYS A 135 2.19 -11.55 -0.68
CA CYS A 135 3.19 -11.16 0.32
C CYS A 135 3.67 -12.37 1.14
N SER A 136 2.74 -13.26 1.54
CA SER A 136 3.07 -14.52 2.21
C SER A 136 3.94 -15.42 1.32
N HIS A 137 3.58 -15.55 0.05
CA HIS A 137 4.31 -16.36 -0.92
C HIS A 137 5.78 -15.91 -1.12
N LEU A 138 6.05 -14.60 -1.13
CA LEU A 138 7.42 -14.07 -1.19
C LEU A 138 8.24 -14.33 0.08
N GLY A 139 7.57 -14.60 1.20
CA GLY A 139 8.19 -14.87 2.48
C GLY A 139 8.67 -13.63 3.24
N PRO A 140 8.96 -13.79 4.55
CA PRO A 140 9.19 -12.68 5.49
C PRO A 140 10.50 -11.91 5.24
N ARG A 141 11.41 -12.44 4.40
CA ARG A 141 12.65 -11.74 4.00
C ARG A 141 12.42 -10.73 2.87
N ARG A 142 11.36 -10.92 2.08
CA ARG A 142 11.09 -10.11 0.87
C ARG A 142 9.83 -9.27 1.01
N CYS A 143 8.84 -9.68 1.79
CA CYS A 143 7.62 -8.90 2.00
C CYS A 143 7.18 -8.86 3.46
N ILE A 144 6.73 -7.67 3.90
CA ILE A 144 6.14 -7.45 5.21
C ILE A 144 4.74 -6.86 5.04
N THR A 145 3.76 -7.37 5.79
CA THR A 145 2.46 -6.70 5.95
C THR A 145 2.43 -5.95 7.27
N MET A 146 2.03 -4.68 7.23
CA MET A 146 1.93 -3.80 8.40
C MET A 146 0.51 -3.25 8.53
N ARG A 147 -0.05 -3.30 9.73
CA ARG A 147 -1.34 -2.64 10.01
C ARG A 147 -1.14 -1.15 10.18
N TYR A 148 -1.96 -0.38 9.47
CA TYR A 148 -2.02 1.07 9.61
C TYR A 148 -2.34 1.47 11.05
N GLU A 149 -3.26 0.74 11.69
CA GLU A 149 -3.74 0.99 13.04
C GLU A 149 -2.62 0.80 14.08
N SER A 150 -1.84 -0.28 13.96
CA SER A 150 -0.65 -0.50 14.81
C SER A 150 0.37 0.62 14.59
N LEU A 151 0.63 1.01 13.34
CA LEU A 151 1.58 2.07 13.01
C LEU A 151 1.22 3.42 13.64
N ILE A 152 -0.06 3.79 13.70
CA ILE A 152 -0.46 5.08 14.29
C ILE A 152 -0.63 5.04 15.80
N LEU A 153 -0.81 3.85 16.40
CA LEU A 153 -0.94 3.69 17.84
C LEU A 153 0.42 3.57 18.52
N ASP A 154 1.37 2.87 17.87
CA ASP A 154 2.69 2.55 18.40
C ASP A 154 3.78 2.77 17.32
N PRO A 155 3.94 4.01 16.81
CA PRO A 155 4.74 4.30 15.62
C PRO A 155 6.22 3.97 15.76
N GLU A 156 6.82 4.18 16.93
CA GLU A 156 8.23 3.85 17.15
C GLU A 156 8.46 2.33 17.06
N ILE A 157 7.63 1.52 17.72
CA ILE A 157 7.73 0.06 17.70
C ILE A 157 7.58 -0.47 16.27
N GLU A 158 6.53 -0.04 15.56
CA GLU A 158 6.27 -0.50 14.20
C GLU A 158 7.33 -0.05 13.20
N THR A 159 7.86 1.17 13.33
CA THR A 159 8.93 1.64 12.44
C THR A 159 10.27 0.97 12.76
N ARG A 160 10.61 0.69 14.03
CA ARG A 160 11.80 -0.12 14.36
C ARG A 160 11.72 -1.52 13.72
N ARG A 161 10.56 -2.17 13.79
CA ARG A 161 10.31 -3.45 13.12
C ARG A 161 10.46 -3.34 11.60
N LEU A 162 9.95 -2.28 11.00
CA LEU A 162 10.08 -2.01 9.57
C LEU A 162 11.55 -1.83 9.15
N PHE A 163 12.31 -1.02 9.87
CA PHE A 163 13.71 -0.74 9.54
C PHE A 163 14.61 -1.96 9.73
N ALA A 164 14.34 -2.79 10.76
CA ALA A 164 14.97 -4.10 10.90
C ALA A 164 14.69 -5.01 9.69
N PHE A 165 13.43 -5.09 9.23
CA PHE A 165 13.08 -5.80 8.00
C PHE A 165 13.80 -5.23 6.77
N LEU A 166 13.87 -3.90 6.65
CA LEU A 166 14.54 -3.22 5.54
C LEU A 166 16.06 -3.37 5.58
N THR A 167 16.64 -3.79 6.71
CA THR A 167 18.08 -3.81 6.99
C THR A 167 18.72 -2.44 6.75
N ILE A 168 18.05 -1.40 7.26
CA ILE A 168 18.49 0.01 7.23
C ILE A 168 18.50 0.51 8.68
N PRO A 169 19.50 1.29 9.13
CA PRO A 169 19.49 1.87 10.47
C PRO A 169 18.22 2.69 10.70
N TRP A 170 17.60 2.55 11.87
CA TRP A 170 16.43 3.37 12.23
C TRP A 170 16.88 4.77 12.63
N ASN A 171 16.16 5.81 12.19
CA ASN A 171 16.42 7.20 12.54
C ASN A 171 15.16 7.84 13.12
N PRO A 172 15.22 8.50 14.30
CA PRO A 172 14.04 9.10 14.94
C PRO A 172 13.34 10.17 14.10
N ILE A 173 14.04 10.81 13.15
CA ILE A 173 13.46 11.87 12.30
C ILE A 173 12.21 11.41 11.53
N ILE A 174 12.08 10.11 11.27
CA ILE A 174 10.93 9.54 10.54
C ILE A 174 9.61 9.72 11.31
N LEU A 175 9.66 9.77 12.64
CA LEU A 175 8.49 10.02 13.49
C LEU A 175 8.06 11.49 13.37
N GLU A 176 9.04 12.37 13.20
CA GLU A 176 8.90 13.82 13.06
C GLU A 176 8.86 14.27 11.59
N HIS A 177 8.40 13.42 10.65
CA HIS A 177 8.39 13.70 9.21
C HIS A 177 7.73 15.04 8.82
N HIS A 178 6.80 15.52 9.63
CA HIS A 178 6.08 16.78 9.44
C HIS A 178 6.91 18.03 9.76
N THR A 179 8.07 17.87 10.41
CA THR A 179 9.02 18.96 10.71
C THR A 179 10.05 19.17 9.59
N VAL A 180 10.18 18.19 8.68
CA VAL A 180 11.17 18.17 7.59
C VAL A 180 10.52 18.21 6.21
N LEU A 181 9.35 18.85 6.08
CA LEU A 181 8.57 18.87 4.83
C LEU A 181 9.35 19.41 3.64
N GLU A 182 10.27 20.34 3.85
CA GLU A 182 11.14 20.93 2.82
C GLU A 182 12.18 19.93 2.29
N ASN A 183 12.57 18.97 3.13
CA ASN A 183 13.51 17.91 2.76
C ASN A 183 12.80 16.69 2.14
N LEU A 184 11.47 16.61 2.22
CA LEU A 184 10.72 15.53 1.61
C LEU A 184 10.74 15.63 0.08
N THR A 185 10.88 14.49 -0.58
CA THR A 185 10.86 14.47 -2.04
C THR A 185 9.43 14.67 -2.54
N HIS A 186 9.17 15.84 -3.13
CA HIS A 186 7.98 16.20 -3.91
C HIS A 186 6.64 15.66 -3.33
N LEU A 187 6.04 16.40 -2.41
CA LEU A 187 4.62 16.21 -2.07
C LEU A 187 3.74 16.75 -3.20
N ASN A 188 3.30 15.89 -4.12
CA ASN A 188 2.44 16.28 -5.23
C ASN A 188 1.08 16.84 -4.71
N PRO A 189 0.74 18.11 -4.99
CA PRO A 189 -0.51 18.72 -4.50
C PRO A 189 -1.78 18.03 -5.04
N PHE A 190 -1.67 17.31 -6.16
CA PHE A 190 -2.77 16.56 -6.75
C PHE A 190 -2.98 15.16 -6.12
N GLU A 191 -2.07 14.69 -5.26
CA GLU A 191 -2.30 13.46 -4.50
C GLU A 191 -3.36 13.69 -3.40
N SER A 192 -4.39 12.86 -3.39
CA SER A 192 -5.53 12.94 -2.47
C SER A 192 -5.17 12.83 -0.98
N SER A 193 -3.93 12.41 -0.67
CA SER A 193 -3.40 12.26 0.69
C SER A 193 -2.47 13.39 1.13
N THR A 194 -2.12 14.33 0.24
CA THR A 194 -1.08 15.35 0.52
C THR A 194 -1.41 16.24 1.71
N LYS A 195 -2.67 16.65 1.88
CA LYS A 195 -3.08 17.47 3.03
C LYS A 195 -2.85 16.74 4.36
N GLN A 196 -3.12 15.43 4.41
CA GLN A 196 -2.99 14.62 5.61
C GLN A 196 -1.52 14.27 5.92
N LEU A 197 -0.70 14.09 4.89
CA LEU A 197 0.73 13.73 5.03
C LEU A 197 1.61 14.88 5.55
N ARG A 198 1.07 16.10 5.64
CA ARG A 198 1.75 17.26 6.24
C ARG A 198 1.59 17.34 7.76
N ARG A 199 0.68 16.57 8.35
CA ARG A 199 0.42 16.57 9.80
C ARG A 199 1.27 15.48 10.46
N ALA A 200 1.56 15.67 11.75
CA ALA A 200 2.14 14.63 12.59
C ALA A 200 1.33 13.32 12.55
N ILE A 201 1.98 12.20 12.88
CA ILE A 201 1.29 10.91 13.02
C ILE A 201 0.22 11.08 14.11
N HIS A 202 -1.04 10.77 13.77
CA HIS A 202 -2.17 10.96 14.66
C HIS A 202 -3.20 9.84 14.53
N SER A 203 -4.00 9.64 15.57
CA SER A 203 -5.01 8.56 15.66
C SER A 203 -6.45 9.00 15.38
N GLU A 204 -6.67 10.20 14.82
CA GLU A 204 -8.01 10.74 14.53
C GLU A 204 -8.76 10.06 13.36
N SER A 205 -8.05 9.42 12.42
CA SER A 205 -8.63 8.95 11.16
C SER A 205 -9.23 7.53 11.13
N PRO A 206 -8.79 6.54 11.93
CA PRO A 206 -9.09 5.14 11.69
C PRO A 206 -10.56 4.82 12.02
N SER A 207 -11.16 5.49 12.99
CA SER A 207 -12.55 5.25 13.43
C SER A 207 -13.59 6.18 12.80
N LYS A 208 -13.22 7.10 11.89
CA LYS A 208 -14.16 8.08 11.29
C LYS A 208 -15.35 7.44 10.58
N TRP A 209 -15.17 6.26 10.00
CA TRP A 209 -16.23 5.50 9.34
C TRP A 209 -17.33 5.04 10.31
N ALA A 210 -17.05 4.98 11.61
CA ALA A 210 -17.99 4.50 12.62
C ALA A 210 -18.87 5.61 13.21
N ASN A 211 -18.79 6.85 12.69
CA ASN A 211 -19.64 7.94 13.17
C ASN A 211 -21.13 7.68 12.83
N THR A 212 -22.03 8.09 13.73
CA THR A 212 -23.47 7.81 13.62
C THR A 212 -24.07 8.30 12.31
N ASN A 213 -23.76 9.53 11.89
CA ASN A 213 -24.30 10.14 10.67
C ASN A 213 -23.91 9.35 9.40
N TYR A 214 -22.65 8.92 9.32
CA TYR A 214 -22.13 8.15 8.21
C TYR A 214 -22.75 6.75 8.17
N LEU A 215 -22.87 6.09 9.34
CA LEU A 215 -23.48 4.76 9.42
C LEU A 215 -24.99 4.77 9.12
N THR A 216 -25.70 5.84 9.47
CA THR A 216 -27.10 6.02 9.08
C THR A 216 -27.25 6.13 7.57
N LYS A 217 -26.34 6.85 6.89
CA LYS A 217 -26.29 6.93 5.42
C LYS A 217 -25.76 5.65 4.75
N ASN A 218 -24.99 4.84 5.48
CA ASN A 218 -24.32 3.63 4.98
C ASN A 218 -24.55 2.42 5.91
N PRO A 219 -25.79 1.91 6.05
CA PRO A 219 -26.09 0.83 6.99
C PRO A 219 -25.32 -0.46 6.69
N VAL A 220 -24.92 -0.67 5.43
CA VAL A 220 -24.07 -1.80 5.01
C VAL A 220 -22.73 -1.83 5.76
N MET A 221 -22.19 -0.68 6.18
CA MET A 221 -20.92 -0.62 6.91
C MET A 221 -21.01 -1.24 8.30
N ARG A 222 -22.16 -1.16 8.97
CA ARG A 222 -22.38 -1.82 10.27
C ARG A 222 -22.25 -3.33 10.14
N LEU A 223 -22.85 -3.89 9.09
CA LEU A 223 -22.89 -5.33 8.83
C LEU A 223 -21.73 -5.84 7.95
N ALA A 224 -20.76 -4.97 7.63
CA ALA A 224 -19.68 -5.34 6.71
C ALA A 224 -18.84 -6.51 7.26
N HIS A 225 -18.63 -6.56 8.58
CA HIS A 225 -17.89 -7.62 9.23
C HIS A 225 -18.57 -9.01 9.16
N GLU A 226 -19.89 -9.06 8.98
CA GLU A 226 -20.64 -10.30 8.77
C GLU A 226 -20.46 -10.82 7.34
N LYS A 227 -20.44 -9.90 6.37
CA LYS A 227 -20.46 -10.20 4.93
C LYS A 227 -19.09 -10.25 4.28
N ILE A 228 -18.06 -9.76 4.95
CA ILE A 228 -16.69 -9.66 4.44
C ILE A 228 -15.79 -10.58 5.28
N PRO A 229 -15.52 -11.82 4.83
CA PRO A 229 -14.77 -12.80 5.59
C PRO A 229 -13.38 -12.31 6.03
N LEU A 230 -12.73 -11.51 5.18
CA LEU A 230 -11.40 -11.00 5.48
C LEU A 230 -11.38 -10.05 6.69
N LEU A 231 -12.45 -9.29 6.96
CA LEU A 231 -12.51 -8.46 8.18
C LEU A 231 -12.49 -9.34 9.44
N ARG A 232 -13.23 -10.46 9.42
CA ARG A 232 -13.26 -11.41 10.55
C ARG A 232 -11.92 -12.11 10.71
N PHE A 233 -11.39 -12.63 9.60
CA PHE A 233 -10.08 -13.29 9.57
C PHE A 233 -8.99 -12.38 10.16
N LEU A 234 -8.95 -11.10 9.76
CA LEU A 234 -7.96 -10.14 10.24
C LEU A 234 -8.28 -9.54 11.63
N GLY A 235 -9.31 -10.02 12.33
CA GLY A 235 -9.67 -9.58 13.69
C GLY A 235 -10.46 -8.27 13.79
N TYR A 236 -10.83 -7.63 12.67
CA TYR A 236 -11.56 -6.35 12.67
C TYR A 236 -13.05 -6.50 13.03
N ALA A 237 -13.60 -7.71 13.02
CA ALA A 237 -15.02 -7.95 13.28
C ALA A 237 -15.41 -7.74 14.77
N ASN A 238 -14.53 -8.10 15.70
CA ASN A 238 -14.87 -8.27 17.12
C ASN A 238 -14.37 -7.13 18.02
N ILE A 239 -14.05 -5.97 17.44
CA ILE A 239 -13.46 -4.82 18.15
C ILE A 239 -14.44 -3.66 18.40
N GLY A 240 -15.72 -3.82 18.05
CA GLY A 240 -16.79 -2.85 18.30
C GLY A 240 -17.01 -1.81 17.19
N ILE A 241 -18.05 -0.97 17.38
CA ILE A 241 -18.39 0.19 16.55
C ILE A 241 -18.74 1.35 17.52
N PRO A 242 -17.86 2.35 17.71
CA PRO A 242 -16.56 2.52 17.07
C PRO A 242 -15.54 1.42 17.47
N PRO A 243 -14.62 1.07 16.55
CA PRO A 243 -13.64 0.02 16.79
C PRO A 243 -12.57 0.44 17.81
N ASN A 244 -12.27 -0.43 18.77
CA ASN A 244 -11.10 -0.34 19.63
C ASN A 244 -9.93 -1.11 18.99
N TYR A 245 -9.11 -0.40 18.21
CA TYR A 245 -8.00 -1.01 17.47
C TYR A 245 -6.88 -1.57 18.36
N ARG A 246 -6.79 -1.19 19.65
CA ARG A 246 -5.85 -1.81 20.59
C ARG A 246 -6.18 -3.27 20.90
N ARG A 247 -7.39 -3.74 20.59
CA ARG A 247 -7.81 -5.14 20.74
C ARG A 247 -7.45 -6.02 19.54
N LEU A 248 -6.82 -5.46 18.49
CA LEU A 248 -6.38 -6.26 17.36
C LEU A 248 -5.24 -7.21 17.78
N PRO A 249 -5.18 -8.43 17.21
CA PRO A 249 -4.03 -9.30 17.39
C PRO A 249 -2.73 -8.62 16.94
N ILE A 250 -1.67 -8.80 17.73
CA ILE A 250 -0.32 -8.28 17.44
C ILE A 250 0.21 -8.90 16.14
N THR A 251 0.06 -10.22 16.01
CA THR A 251 0.46 -10.96 14.81
C THR A 251 -0.68 -11.04 13.80
N LEU A 252 -0.34 -10.99 12.52
CA LEU A 252 -1.29 -11.29 11.46
C LEU A 252 -1.49 -12.80 11.39
N PRO A 253 -2.73 -13.27 11.23
CA PRO A 253 -2.98 -14.69 10.96
C PRO A 253 -2.38 -15.08 9.61
N GLU A 254 -1.85 -16.29 9.53
CA GLU A 254 -1.33 -16.85 8.29
C GLU A 254 -2.49 -17.29 7.39
N LEU A 255 -2.46 -16.83 6.14
CA LEU A 255 -3.36 -17.34 5.11
C LEU A 255 -2.81 -18.68 4.63
N VAL A 256 -3.42 -19.75 5.13
CA VAL A 256 -3.29 -21.11 4.59
C VAL A 256 -3.92 -21.19 3.20
#